data_AF-A0AA94H0V6-F1
#
_entry.id   AF-A0AA94H0V6-F1
#
_cell.length_a   1.000
_cell.length_b   1.000
_cell.length_c   1.000
_cell.angle_alpha   90.00
_cell.angle_beta   90.00
_cell.angle_gamma   90.00
#
_symmetry.space_group_name_H-M   'P 1'
#
loop_
_entity.id
_entity.type
_entity.pdbx_description
1 polymer ?
#
loop_
_entity_poly.entity_id
_entity_poly.type
_entity_poly.pdbx_seq_one_letter_code
_entity_poly.pdbx_strand_id
1 'polypeptide(L)'
;MNVHAVPHAATDIYELIARIGNVTRMLRTSLRELGHDITIAEIAHAIPDARSRLQYVVDLTAQASGKTLNLIEQTQPLQERLSKEASQLLLQWDGVKESEGIDSMMALARATRGWLDAVPLCTEATKKSLRDIMLAQDFPDTTARIIVRMMALLENLEKQFLAVLLDSVPQESRAALTREKEHAAHLPESSRQDDIDELLDSLGL
;
A
#
# COMPACT_ATOMS: atom_id res chain seq x y z
N MET A 1 -0.98 71.46 -3.29
CA MET A 1 0.13 70.51 -3.49
C MET A 1 -0.17 69.26 -2.70
N ASN A 2 -0.42 68.16 -3.42
CA ASN A 2 -0.52 66.75 -3.05
C ASN A 2 -1.14 66.37 -1.70
N VAL A 3 -2.44 66.08 -1.75
CA VAL A 3 -3.07 65.07 -0.90
C VAL A 3 -2.51 63.72 -1.34
N HIS A 4 -1.55 63.19 -0.60
CA HIS A 4 -1.07 61.82 -0.79
C HIS A 4 -2.20 60.88 -0.36
N ALA A 5 -2.99 60.41 -1.33
CA ALA A 5 -3.90 59.29 -1.14
C ALA A 5 -3.04 58.08 -0.74
N VAL A 6 -3.16 57.66 0.52
CA VAL A 6 -2.67 56.35 0.96
C VAL A 6 -3.41 55.29 0.13
N PRO A 7 -2.74 54.26 -0.40
CA PRO A 7 -3.38 53.34 -1.33
C PRO A 7 -4.51 52.60 -0.62
N HIS A 8 -5.76 52.84 -1.06
CA HIS A 8 -6.97 52.20 -0.53
C HIS A 8 -6.86 50.66 -0.48
N ALA A 9 -6.08 50.08 -1.41
CA ALA A 9 -5.81 48.65 -1.50
C ALA A 9 -5.01 48.06 -0.32
N ALA A 10 -4.14 48.86 0.33
CA ALA A 10 -3.40 48.37 1.50
C ALA A 10 -4.34 48.22 2.70
N THR A 11 -5.24 49.20 2.90
CA THR A 11 -6.25 49.19 3.97
C THR A 11 -7.20 48.01 3.84
N ASP A 12 -7.67 47.68 2.63
CA ASP A 12 -8.54 46.53 2.36
C ASP A 12 -7.85 45.18 2.62
N ILE A 13 -6.55 45.06 2.31
CA ILE A 13 -5.77 43.85 2.62
C ILE A 13 -5.60 43.70 4.13
N TYR A 14 -5.32 44.79 4.86
CA TYR A 14 -5.23 44.75 6.32
C TYR A 14 -6.57 44.39 6.98
N GLU A 15 -7.68 44.90 6.45
CA GLU A 15 -9.03 44.59 6.96
C GLU A 15 -9.42 43.14 6.66
N LEU A 16 -9.07 42.63 5.47
CA LEU A 16 -9.25 41.22 5.12
C LEU A 16 -8.41 40.30 6.01
N ILE A 17 -7.13 40.62 6.23
CA ILE A 17 -6.25 39.86 7.14
C ILE A 17 -6.77 39.90 8.57
N ALA A 18 -7.26 41.06 9.04
CA ALA A 18 -7.85 41.20 10.36
C ALA A 18 -9.12 40.34 10.51
N ARG A 19 -9.96 40.30 9.47
CA ARG A 19 -11.19 39.49 9.46
C ARG A 19 -10.89 37.99 9.41
N ILE A 20 -9.92 37.56 8.61
CA ILE A 20 -9.41 36.18 8.61
C ILE A 20 -8.86 35.84 10.00
N GLY A 21 -8.02 36.70 10.58
CA GLY A 21 -7.47 36.50 11.92
C GLY A 21 -8.54 36.39 13.00
N ASN A 22 -9.64 37.14 12.88
CA ASN A 22 -10.75 37.07 13.82
C ASN A 22 -11.54 35.76 13.66
N VAL A 23 -11.83 35.34 12.42
CA VAL A 23 -12.49 34.05 12.12
C VAL A 23 -11.62 32.87 12.58
N THR A 24 -10.32 32.89 12.34
CA THR A 24 -9.39 31.84 12.80
C THR A 24 -9.29 31.78 14.31
N ARG A 25 -9.30 32.93 15.01
CA ARG A 25 -9.37 32.96 16.48
C ARG A 25 -10.69 32.43 16.99
N MET A 26 -11.80 32.81 16.36
CA MET A 26 -13.13 32.34 16.76
C MET A 26 -13.23 30.82 16.60
N LEU A 27 -12.79 30.28 15.45
CA LEU A 27 -12.67 28.85 15.21
C LEU A 27 -11.79 28.15 16.27
N ARG A 28 -10.61 28.69 16.54
CA ARG A 28 -9.70 28.14 17.56
C ARG A 28 -10.31 28.18 18.96
N THR A 29 -10.96 29.28 19.33
CA THR A 29 -11.63 29.40 20.64
C THR A 29 -12.77 28.42 20.74
N SER A 30 -13.60 28.25 19.70
CA SER A 30 -14.68 27.26 19.69
C SER A 30 -14.15 25.82 19.74
N LEU A 31 -13.08 25.49 19.01
CA LEU A 31 -12.41 24.18 19.10
C LEU A 31 -11.82 23.93 20.49
N ARG A 32 -11.31 24.98 21.16
CA ARG A 32 -10.82 24.91 22.54
C ARG A 32 -11.93 24.73 23.56
N GLU A 33 -13.04 25.45 23.40
CA GLU A 33 -14.20 25.43 24.29
C GLU A 33 -14.94 24.09 24.22
N LEU A 34 -14.94 23.44 23.06
CA LEU A 34 -15.44 22.07 22.87
C LEU A 34 -14.45 21.00 23.36
N GLY A 35 -13.23 21.37 23.79
CA GLY A 35 -12.19 20.43 24.23
C GLY A 35 -11.50 19.66 23.09
N HIS A 36 -11.71 20.08 21.84
CA HIS A 36 -11.28 19.37 20.63
C HIS A 36 -9.95 19.86 20.04
N ASP A 37 -9.39 20.96 20.56
CA ASP A 37 -8.07 21.48 20.18
C ASP A 37 -6.94 20.45 20.30
N ILE A 38 -6.99 19.60 21.34
CA ILE A 38 -6.00 18.55 21.58
C ILE A 38 -6.19 17.42 20.56
N THR A 39 -7.43 17.01 20.32
CA THR A 39 -7.80 15.95 19.37
C THR A 39 -7.36 16.28 17.95
N ILE A 40 -7.65 17.48 17.44
CA ILE A 40 -7.26 17.89 16.08
C ILE A 40 -5.74 18.02 15.94
N ALA A 41 -5.04 18.51 16.97
CA ALA A 41 -3.58 18.59 16.96
C ALA A 41 -2.93 17.20 16.93
N GLU A 42 -3.47 16.25 17.71
CA GLU A 42 -3.03 14.85 17.73
C GLU A 42 -3.27 14.16 16.38
N ILE A 43 -4.45 14.36 15.77
CA ILE A 43 -4.78 13.87 14.42
C ILE A 43 -3.78 14.43 13.39
N ALA A 44 -3.52 15.74 13.42
CA ALA A 44 -2.60 16.40 12.50
C ALA A 44 -1.16 15.86 12.61
N HIS A 45 -0.77 15.36 13.79
CA HIS A 45 0.54 14.73 14.01
C HIS A 45 0.56 13.24 13.62
N ALA A 46 -0.58 12.54 13.74
CA ALA A 46 -0.67 11.10 13.45
C ALA A 46 -0.66 10.78 11.94
N ILE A 47 -1.24 11.64 11.10
CA ILE A 47 -1.33 11.41 9.65
C ILE A 47 0.06 11.33 8.97
N PRO A 48 1.02 12.24 9.23
CA PRO A 48 2.37 12.13 8.69
C PRO A 48 3.13 10.87 9.11
N ASP A 49 2.99 10.42 10.37
CA ASP A 49 3.58 9.17 10.86
C ASP A 49 2.96 7.97 10.12
N ALA A 50 1.63 7.95 9.97
CA ALA A 50 0.94 6.87 9.28
C ALA A 50 1.38 6.77 7.81
N ARG A 51 1.46 7.90 7.11
CA ARG A 51 1.99 7.97 5.74
C ARG A 51 3.42 7.43 5.66
N SER A 52 4.29 7.80 6.58
CA SER A 52 5.69 7.37 6.58
C SER A 52 5.81 5.85 6.76
N ARG A 53 4.95 5.25 7.59
CA ARG A 53 4.92 3.80 7.81
C ARG A 53 4.35 3.04 6.63
N LEU A 54 3.32 3.56 5.97
CA LEU A 54 2.80 2.99 4.73
C LEU A 54 3.83 3.09 3.59
N GLN A 55 4.56 4.20 3.50
CA GLN A 55 5.67 4.33 2.55
C GLN A 55 6.76 3.28 2.82
N TYR A 56 7.13 3.09 4.08
CA TYR A 56 8.08 2.04 4.46
C TYR A 56 7.61 0.63 4.03
N VAL A 57 6.31 0.34 4.15
CA VAL A 57 5.72 -0.91 3.65
C VAL A 57 5.85 -1.04 2.14
N VAL A 58 5.61 0.03 1.38
CA VAL A 58 5.78 0.06 -0.08
C VAL A 58 7.23 -0.22 -0.45
N ASP A 59 8.18 0.46 0.20
CA ASP A 59 9.61 0.30 -0.07
C ASP A 59 10.10 -1.13 0.24
N LEU A 60 9.64 -1.69 1.36
CA LEU A 60 9.95 -3.07 1.76
C LEU A 60 9.40 -4.09 0.75
N THR A 61 8.17 -3.86 0.27
CA THR A 61 7.53 -4.72 -0.74
C THR A 61 8.26 -4.64 -2.08
N ALA A 62 8.66 -3.44 -2.51
CA ALA A 62 9.44 -3.24 -3.73
C ALA A 62 10.81 -3.93 -3.64
N GLN A 63 11.50 -3.82 -2.49
CA GLN A 63 12.79 -4.48 -2.27
C GLN A 63 12.66 -6.01 -2.31
N ALA A 64 11.64 -6.57 -1.64
CA ALA A 64 11.36 -8.00 -1.63
C ALA A 64 11.09 -8.55 -3.04
N SER A 65 10.26 -7.82 -3.81
CA SER A 65 9.95 -8.14 -5.20
C SER A 65 11.19 -8.08 -6.08
N GLY A 66 11.96 -6.99 -6.00
CA GLY A 66 13.20 -6.83 -6.76
C GLY A 66 14.25 -7.91 -6.46
N LYS A 67 14.41 -8.29 -5.18
CA LYS A 67 15.29 -9.39 -4.78
C LYS A 67 14.81 -10.74 -5.31
N THR A 68 13.50 -10.99 -5.26
CA THR A 68 12.89 -12.21 -5.81
C THR A 68 13.14 -12.31 -7.32
N LEU A 69 12.87 -11.24 -8.07
CA LEU A 69 13.06 -11.21 -9.51
C LEU A 69 14.52 -11.46 -9.90
N ASN A 70 15.46 -10.79 -9.24
CA ASN A 70 16.89 -10.99 -9.50
C ASN A 70 17.34 -12.44 -9.24
N LEU A 71 16.83 -13.09 -8.19
CA LEU A 71 17.12 -14.50 -7.91
C LEU A 71 16.53 -15.43 -8.97
N ILE A 72 15.34 -15.13 -9.49
CA ILE A 72 14.72 -15.87 -10.60
C ILE A 72 15.56 -15.71 -11.87
N GLU A 73 15.92 -14.48 -12.24
CA GLU A 73 16.74 -14.16 -13.43
C GLU A 73 18.10 -14.88 -13.41
N GLN A 74 18.73 -15.02 -12.24
CA GLN A 74 19.98 -15.76 -12.08
C GLN A 74 19.81 -17.28 -12.17
N THR A 75 18.64 -17.80 -11.81
CA THR A 75 18.41 -19.25 -11.67
C THR A 75 17.82 -19.86 -12.93
N GLN A 76 16.98 -19.13 -13.65
CA GLN A 76 16.39 -19.54 -14.91
C GLN A 76 17.39 -20.06 -15.96
N PRO A 77 18.53 -19.39 -16.24
CA PRO A 77 19.48 -19.89 -17.24
C PRO A 77 20.13 -21.23 -16.87
N LEU A 78 20.24 -21.55 -15.57
CA LEU A 78 20.75 -22.84 -15.12
C LEU A 78 19.79 -23.97 -15.50
N GLN A 79 18.49 -23.74 -15.34
CA GLN A 79 17.44 -24.69 -15.68
C GLN A 79 17.28 -24.83 -17.21
N GLU A 80 17.32 -23.72 -17.95
CA GLU A 80 17.30 -23.74 -19.41
C GLU A 80 18.49 -24.50 -19.99
N ARG A 81 19.70 -24.29 -19.44
CA ARG A 81 20.89 -25.03 -19.85
C ARG A 81 20.74 -26.54 -19.60
N LEU A 82 20.33 -26.93 -18.39
CA LEU A 82 20.12 -28.35 -18.06
C LEU A 82 19.13 -29.01 -19.02
N SER A 83 17.97 -28.37 -19.26
CA SER A 83 16.92 -28.88 -20.13
C SER A 83 17.38 -29.00 -21.59
N LYS A 84 18.08 -27.98 -22.09
CA LYS A 84 18.60 -27.96 -23.46
C LYS A 84 19.65 -29.06 -23.68
N GLU A 85 20.62 -29.18 -22.78
CA GLU A 85 21.65 -30.21 -22.87
C GLU A 85 21.06 -31.63 -22.76
N ALA A 86 20.10 -31.83 -21.86
CA ALA A 86 19.37 -33.11 -21.75
C ALA A 86 18.65 -33.46 -23.05
N SER A 87 17.92 -32.52 -23.63
CA SER A 87 17.18 -32.71 -24.88
C SER A 87 18.12 -33.01 -26.06
N GLN A 88 19.28 -32.35 -26.12
CA GLN A 88 20.30 -32.61 -27.13
C GLN A 88 20.89 -34.01 -27.00
N LEU A 89 21.23 -34.43 -25.78
CA LEU A 89 21.74 -35.78 -25.52
C LEU A 89 20.69 -36.84 -25.86
N LEU A 90 19.43 -36.62 -25.48
CA LEU A 90 18.34 -37.55 -25.80
C LEU A 90 18.18 -37.71 -27.33
N LEU A 91 18.17 -36.60 -28.07
CA LEU A 91 18.10 -36.62 -29.54
C LEU A 91 19.29 -37.37 -30.15
N GLN A 92 20.49 -37.22 -29.58
CA GLN A 92 21.67 -37.96 -30.02
C GLN A 92 21.54 -39.46 -29.75
N TRP A 93 21.03 -39.85 -28.57
CA TRP A 93 20.75 -41.25 -28.22
C TRP A 93 19.69 -41.87 -29.13
N ASP A 94 18.62 -41.16 -29.45
CA ASP A 94 17.56 -41.62 -30.37
C ASP A 94 18.08 -41.79 -31.81
N GLY A 95 19.11 -41.03 -32.18
CA GLY A 95 19.77 -41.08 -33.48
C GLY A 95 20.80 -42.21 -33.62
N VAL A 96 21.14 -42.91 -32.54
CA VAL A 96 22.14 -43.99 -32.54
C VAL A 96 21.66 -45.14 -33.43
N LYS A 97 22.54 -45.61 -34.32
CA LYS A 97 22.29 -46.75 -35.20
C LYS A 97 23.21 -47.92 -34.84
N GLU A 98 22.76 -49.15 -35.05
CA GLU A 98 23.58 -50.36 -34.84
C GLU A 98 24.89 -50.36 -35.66
N SER A 99 24.96 -49.58 -36.75
CA SER A 99 26.15 -49.44 -37.58
C SER A 99 27.13 -48.35 -37.11
N GLU A 100 26.85 -47.64 -36.01
CA GLU A 100 27.78 -46.64 -35.48
C GLU A 100 29.01 -47.27 -34.84
N GLY A 101 30.16 -46.63 -35.07
CA GLY A 101 31.42 -47.05 -34.45
C GLY A 101 31.42 -46.84 -32.94
N ILE A 102 32.09 -47.76 -32.23
CA ILE A 102 32.25 -47.74 -30.76
C ILE A 102 32.76 -46.37 -30.26
N ASP A 103 33.62 -45.70 -31.02
CA ASP A 103 34.16 -44.38 -30.65
C ASP A 103 33.09 -43.29 -30.55
N SER A 104 32.09 -43.29 -31.43
CA SER A 104 30.96 -42.34 -31.40
C SER A 104 30.12 -42.56 -30.15
N MET A 105 29.81 -43.84 -29.86
CA MET A 105 29.03 -44.22 -28.69
C MET A 105 29.78 -43.90 -27.38
N MET A 106 31.09 -44.11 -27.33
CA MET A 106 31.92 -43.70 -26.17
C MET A 106 31.93 -42.18 -25.99
N ALA A 107 31.97 -41.39 -27.07
CA ALA A 107 31.90 -39.94 -26.99
C ALA A 107 30.55 -39.47 -26.41
N LEU A 108 29.44 -40.04 -26.88
CA LEU A 108 28.09 -39.75 -26.38
C LEU A 108 27.93 -40.16 -24.90
N ALA A 109 28.45 -41.32 -24.50
CA ALA A 109 28.45 -41.75 -23.11
C ALA A 109 29.25 -40.81 -22.20
N ARG A 110 30.42 -40.32 -22.66
CA ARG A 110 31.20 -39.30 -21.92
C ARG A 110 30.45 -37.97 -21.81
N ALA A 111 29.81 -37.51 -22.88
CA ALA A 111 29.00 -36.29 -22.86
C ALA A 111 27.82 -36.42 -21.88
N THR A 112 27.13 -37.56 -21.90
CA THR A 112 26.03 -37.87 -20.97
C THR A 112 26.51 -37.87 -19.53
N ARG A 113 27.67 -38.48 -19.25
CA ARG A 113 28.28 -38.45 -17.92
C ARG A 113 28.63 -37.03 -17.46
N GLY A 114 29.19 -36.22 -18.36
CA GLY A 114 29.49 -34.82 -18.06
C GLY A 114 28.24 -34.00 -17.71
N TRP A 115 27.13 -34.23 -18.42
CA TRP A 115 25.85 -33.64 -18.06
C TRP A 115 25.33 -34.13 -16.70
N LEU A 116 25.41 -35.44 -16.41
CA LEU A 116 25.04 -36.01 -15.11
C LEU A 116 25.86 -35.42 -13.96
N ASP A 117 27.15 -35.14 -14.17
CA ASP A 117 28.02 -34.49 -13.17
C ASP A 117 27.60 -33.01 -12.92
N ALA A 118 27.00 -32.34 -13.92
CA ALA A 118 26.52 -30.96 -13.80
C ALA A 118 25.15 -30.84 -13.11
N VAL A 119 24.32 -31.88 -13.14
CA VAL A 119 22.96 -31.89 -12.56
C VAL A 119 22.95 -31.53 -11.07
N PRO A 120 23.75 -32.15 -10.18
CA PRO A 120 23.76 -31.81 -8.75
C PRO A 120 24.15 -30.36 -8.48
N LEU A 121 25.12 -29.82 -9.23
CA LEU A 121 25.59 -28.44 -9.07
C LEU A 121 24.49 -27.43 -9.40
N CYS A 122 23.85 -27.59 -10.56
CA CYS A 122 22.73 -26.74 -10.97
C CYS A 122 21.53 -26.88 -10.02
N THR A 123 21.22 -28.11 -9.59
CA THR A 123 20.08 -28.36 -8.67
C THR A 123 20.30 -27.74 -7.30
N GLU A 124 21.51 -27.86 -6.72
CA GLU A 124 21.82 -27.23 -5.44
C GLU A 124 21.86 -25.70 -5.54
N ALA A 125 22.35 -25.15 -6.65
CA ALA A 125 22.27 -23.71 -6.93
C ALA A 125 20.82 -23.24 -6.99
N THR A 126 19.94 -23.92 -7.73
CA THR A 126 18.51 -23.61 -7.78
C THR A 126 17.84 -23.73 -6.41
N LYS A 127 18.13 -24.80 -5.65
CA LYS A 127 17.60 -24.99 -4.30
C LYS A 127 18.04 -23.90 -3.34
N LYS A 128 19.28 -23.40 -3.47
CA LYS A 128 19.75 -22.24 -2.73
C LYS A 128 18.95 -20.99 -3.10
N SER A 129 18.80 -20.69 -4.39
CA SER A 129 18.00 -19.54 -4.84
C SER A 129 16.55 -19.61 -4.36
N LEU A 130 15.91 -20.78 -4.39
CA LEU A 130 14.54 -20.94 -3.88
C LEU A 130 14.45 -20.66 -2.37
N ARG A 131 15.45 -21.08 -1.58
CA ARG A 131 15.53 -20.71 -0.16
C ARG A 131 15.73 -19.21 0.02
N ASP A 132 16.60 -18.61 -0.77
CA ASP A 132 16.86 -17.16 -0.70
C ASP A 132 15.64 -16.34 -1.14
N ILE A 133 14.84 -16.84 -2.09
CA ILE A 133 13.53 -16.27 -2.48
C ILE A 133 12.55 -16.38 -1.32
N MET A 134 12.45 -17.55 -0.68
CA MET A 134 11.56 -17.75 0.47
C MET A 134 11.92 -16.80 1.63
N LEU A 135 13.22 -16.61 1.91
CA LEU A 135 13.71 -15.66 2.90
C LEU A 135 13.49 -14.20 2.47
N ALA A 136 13.64 -13.90 1.18
CA ALA A 136 13.35 -12.58 0.62
C ALA A 136 11.85 -12.29 0.56
N GLN A 137 10.99 -13.29 0.78
CA GLN A 137 9.54 -13.14 0.86
C GLN A 137 9.04 -13.16 2.30
N ASP A 138 9.89 -13.48 3.29
CA ASP A 138 9.57 -13.52 4.72
C ASP A 138 9.50 -12.09 5.32
N PHE A 139 8.61 -11.29 4.73
CA PHE A 139 8.14 -10.00 5.18
C PHE A 139 6.65 -9.94 5.62
N PRO A 140 5.83 -11.02 5.65
CA PRO A 140 4.41 -10.88 5.95
C PRO A 140 4.16 -10.29 7.33
N ASP A 141 4.96 -10.66 8.34
CA ASP A 141 4.64 -10.32 9.72
C ASP A 141 4.88 -8.85 10.06
N THR A 142 5.94 -8.23 9.54
CA THR A 142 6.22 -6.81 9.82
C THR A 142 5.30 -5.91 9.00
N THR A 143 5.09 -6.22 7.72
CA THR A 143 4.19 -5.47 6.85
C THR A 143 2.74 -5.56 7.31
N ALA A 144 2.26 -6.76 7.65
CA ALA A 144 0.90 -6.95 8.16
C ALA A 144 0.70 -6.22 9.49
N ARG A 145 1.66 -6.28 10.42
CA ARG A 145 1.57 -5.53 11.69
C ARG A 145 1.51 -4.02 11.46
N ILE A 146 2.27 -3.49 10.51
CA ILE A 146 2.20 -2.06 10.17
C ILE A 146 0.83 -1.73 9.60
N ILE A 147 0.34 -2.48 8.61
CA ILE A 147 -0.98 -2.24 8.00
C ILE A 147 -2.10 -2.31 9.04
N VAL A 148 -2.11 -3.34 9.90
CA VAL A 148 -3.09 -3.46 11.00
C VAL A 148 -3.04 -2.25 11.93
N ARG A 149 -1.83 -1.79 12.29
CA ARG A 149 -1.67 -0.60 13.11
C ARG A 149 -2.17 0.66 12.40
N MET A 150 -1.99 0.77 11.09
CA MET A 150 -2.48 1.91 10.29
C MET A 150 -4.00 1.91 10.17
N MET A 151 -4.63 0.73 9.98
CA MET A 151 -6.08 0.60 10.00
C MET A 151 -6.66 1.04 11.35
N ALA A 152 -6.06 0.60 12.46
CA ALA A 152 -6.49 1.02 13.79
C ALA A 152 -6.30 2.54 14.03
N LEU A 153 -5.25 3.16 13.47
CA LEU A 153 -5.10 4.61 13.53
C LEU A 153 -6.21 5.30 12.74
N LEU A 154 -6.47 4.89 11.50
CA LEU A 154 -7.52 5.48 10.66
C LEU A 154 -8.91 5.37 11.30
N GLU A 155 -9.24 4.23 11.90
CA GLU A 155 -10.52 4.04 12.61
C GLU A 155 -10.66 4.99 13.82
N ASN A 156 -9.56 5.24 14.54
CA ASN A 156 -9.57 6.20 15.63
C ASN A 156 -9.71 7.65 15.12
N LEU A 157 -9.02 7.99 14.02
CA LEU A 157 -9.16 9.30 13.39
C LEU A 157 -10.60 9.54 12.92
N GLU A 158 -11.22 8.54 12.28
CA GLU A 158 -12.61 8.61 11.81
C GLU A 158 -13.58 8.86 12.98
N LYS A 159 -13.47 8.10 14.07
CA LYS A 159 -14.31 8.29 15.27
C LYS A 159 -14.15 9.68 15.87
N GLN A 160 -12.92 10.19 15.93
CA GLN A 160 -12.64 11.52 16.46
C GLN A 160 -13.19 12.64 15.56
N PHE A 161 -13.04 12.53 14.23
CA PHE A 161 -13.64 13.48 13.30
C PHE A 161 -15.17 13.43 13.36
N LEU A 162 -15.76 12.25 13.42
CA LEU A 162 -17.22 12.10 13.55
C LEU A 162 -17.72 12.72 14.86
N ALA A 163 -17.01 12.55 15.97
CA ALA A 163 -17.34 13.18 17.24
C ALA A 163 -17.26 14.71 17.15
N VAL A 164 -16.21 15.26 16.52
CA VAL A 164 -16.08 16.72 16.31
C VAL A 164 -17.22 17.25 15.45
N LEU A 165 -17.53 16.58 14.34
CA LEU A 165 -18.61 16.99 13.43
C LEU A 165 -19.97 16.93 14.13
N LEU A 166 -20.27 15.81 14.81
CA LEU A 166 -21.52 15.66 15.55
C LEU A 166 -21.63 16.70 16.67
N ASP A 167 -20.51 17.05 17.32
CA ASP A 167 -20.53 18.06 18.38
C ASP A 167 -20.69 19.50 17.85
N SER A 168 -20.30 19.73 16.59
CA SER A 168 -20.44 21.02 15.90
C SER A 168 -21.84 21.26 15.33
N VAL A 169 -22.70 20.22 15.28
CA VAL A 169 -24.07 20.30 14.77
C VAL A 169 -25.03 20.78 15.88
N PRO A 170 -25.93 21.76 15.61
CA PRO A 170 -26.94 22.23 16.57
C PRO A 170 -27.79 21.09 17.14
N GLN A 171 -28.18 21.16 18.42
CA GLN A 171 -28.91 20.08 19.11
C GLN A 171 -30.20 19.64 18.39
N GLU A 172 -30.87 20.55 17.68
CA GLU A 172 -32.07 20.24 16.88
C GLU A 172 -31.79 19.26 15.74
N SER A 173 -30.64 19.38 15.07
CA SER A 173 -30.21 18.46 14.01
C SER A 173 -29.62 17.15 14.55
N ARG A 174 -29.03 17.14 15.75
CA ARG A 174 -28.58 15.88 16.40
C ARG A 174 -29.76 14.96 16.75
N ALA A 175 -30.88 15.52 17.19
CA ALA A 175 -32.08 14.75 17.51
C ALA A 175 -32.73 14.10 16.28
N ALA A 176 -32.51 14.66 15.08
CA ALA A 176 -32.91 14.07 13.81
C ALA A 176 -32.00 12.88 13.45
N LEU A 177 -30.68 13.07 13.48
CA LEU A 177 -29.69 12.02 13.17
C LEU A 177 -29.78 10.79 14.09
N THR A 178 -30.05 10.98 15.38
CA THR A 178 -30.18 9.86 16.33
C THR A 178 -31.48 9.07 16.10
N ARG A 179 -32.61 9.76 15.84
CA ARG A 179 -33.88 9.10 15.50
C ARG A 179 -33.80 8.31 14.20
N GLU A 180 -33.04 8.80 13.24
CA GLU A 180 -32.87 8.18 11.94
C GLU A 180 -31.89 7.00 11.98
N LYS A 181 -30.80 7.08 12.76
CA LYS A 181 -29.95 5.91 13.07
C LYS A 181 -30.73 4.78 13.74
N GLU A 182 -31.64 5.10 14.65
CA GLU A 182 -32.53 4.11 15.29
C GLU A 182 -33.56 3.53 14.30
N HIS A 183 -34.02 4.33 13.32
CA HIS A 183 -34.89 3.86 12.25
C HIS A 183 -34.13 2.94 11.25
N ALA A 184 -32.96 3.37 10.79
CA ALA A 184 -32.06 2.64 9.90
C ALA A 184 -31.56 1.34 10.54
N ALA A 185 -31.35 1.31 11.87
CA ALA A 185 -31.02 0.10 12.63
C ALA A 185 -32.02 -1.05 12.43
N HIS A 186 -33.28 -0.72 12.07
CA HIS A 186 -34.39 -1.65 11.91
C HIS A 186 -34.80 -1.94 10.46
N LEU A 187 -34.12 -1.37 9.47
CA LEU A 187 -34.36 -1.61 8.04
C LEU A 187 -33.35 -2.61 7.44
N PRO A 188 -33.77 -3.42 6.43
CA PRO A 188 -32.89 -4.34 5.73
C PRO A 188 -31.75 -3.60 5.00
N GLU A 189 -30.57 -4.23 4.94
CA GLU A 189 -29.30 -3.64 4.50
C GLU A 189 -29.35 -2.91 3.14
N SER A 190 -30.20 -3.35 2.22
CA SER A 190 -30.36 -2.74 0.89
C SER A 190 -30.90 -1.31 0.94
N SER A 191 -31.68 -0.96 1.95
CA SER A 191 -32.35 0.34 2.05
C SER A 191 -31.51 1.39 2.77
N ARG A 192 -30.40 1.00 3.40
CA ARG A 192 -29.52 1.93 4.13
C ARG A 192 -28.58 2.74 3.25
N GLN A 193 -28.30 2.28 2.03
CA GLN A 193 -27.37 2.93 1.11
C GLN A 193 -28.04 4.07 0.34
N ASP A 194 -29.28 3.86 -0.11
CA ASP A 194 -30.04 4.87 -0.87
C ASP A 194 -30.31 6.14 -0.02
N ASP A 195 -30.61 5.97 1.27
CA ASP A 195 -30.89 7.08 2.18
C ASP A 195 -29.63 7.90 2.56
N ILE A 196 -28.44 7.28 2.51
CA ILE A 196 -27.17 8.00 2.77
C ILE A 196 -26.83 8.91 1.59
N ASP A 197 -27.04 8.44 0.36
CA ASP A 197 -26.80 9.23 -0.85
C ASP A 197 -27.81 10.40 -0.96
N GLU A 198 -29.07 10.19 -0.55
CA GLU A 198 -30.09 11.26 -0.48
C GLU A 198 -29.77 12.31 0.60
N LEU A 199 -29.17 11.90 1.72
CA LEU A 199 -28.67 12.80 2.75
C LEU A 199 -27.49 13.67 2.27
N LEU A 200 -26.59 13.12 1.45
CA LEU A 200 -25.48 13.88 0.85
C LEU A 200 -25.99 14.94 -0.13
N ASP A 201 -26.96 14.57 -0.98
CA ASP A 201 -27.63 15.50 -1.90
C ASP A 201 -28.41 16.60 -1.16
N SER A 202 -29.08 16.28 -0.05
CA SER A 202 -29.86 17.24 0.74
C SER A 202 -29.00 18.28 1.48
N LEU A 203 -27.75 17.92 1.78
CA LEU A 203 -26.75 18.80 2.40
C LEU A 203 -25.97 19.63 1.35
N GLY A 204 -26.22 19.38 0.06
CA GLY A 204 -25.62 20.11 -1.06
C GLY A 204 -24.12 19.86 -1.23
N LEU A 205 -23.65 18.66 -0.88
CA LEU A 205 -22.28 18.20 -1.08
C LEU A 205 -22.15 17.37 -2.36
#